data_AF-A0A3N5VNV8-F1
#
_entry.id   AF-A0A3N5VNV8-F1
#
_cell.length_a   1.000
_cell.length_b   1.000
_cell.length_c   1.000
_cell.angle_alpha   90.00
_cell.angle_beta   90.00
_cell.angle_gamma   90.00
#
_symmetry.space_group_name_H-M   'P 1'
#
loop_
_entity.id
_entity.type
_entity.pdbx_description
1 polymer ?
#
loop_
_entity_poly.entity_id
_entity_poly.type
_entity_poly.pdbx_seq_one_letter_code
_entity_poly.pdbx_strand_id
1 'polypeptide(L)'
;MRYAILWKGAVNMDYLTLSLLSMVLIGFNTFAVKLVSQHLHPAIVLVTKFGIGFVGLLVYLHYVKVPFVFNKYVVYGCLIGLWWSGIMVLYYTAIARGPLSVVIPIFNLNLIIPAVLGFIFLNEAITVSRSSG
;
A
#
# COMPACT_ATOMS: atom_id res chain seq x y z
N MET A 1 -25.41 6.37 3.19
CA MET A 1 -25.74 6.24 1.74
C MET A 1 -24.97 7.19 0.81
N ARG A 2 -24.43 8.35 1.27
CA ARG A 2 -23.67 9.28 0.39
C ARG A 2 -22.26 8.84 -0.05
N TYR A 3 -21.61 7.93 0.69
CA TYR A 3 -20.28 7.42 0.32
C TYR A 3 -20.29 6.51 -0.93
N ALA A 4 -21.42 5.88 -1.25
CA ALA A 4 -21.54 4.99 -2.41
C ALA A 4 -21.52 5.74 -3.75
N ILE A 5 -21.87 7.03 -3.76
CA ILE A 5 -22.05 7.82 -4.99
C ILE A 5 -20.71 8.38 -5.50
N LEU A 6 -19.80 8.76 -4.59
CA LEU A 6 -18.45 9.22 -4.95
C LEU A 6 -17.53 8.06 -5.39
N TRP A 7 -17.79 6.84 -4.90
CA TRP A 7 -17.12 5.64 -5.40
C TRP A 7 -17.55 5.33 -6.84
N LYS A 8 -18.83 5.46 -7.19
CA LYS A 8 -19.37 5.12 -8.51
C LYS A 8 -18.70 5.83 -9.70
N GLY A 9 -18.11 7.01 -9.52
CA GLY A 9 -17.43 7.75 -10.59
C GLY A 9 -16.03 7.22 -10.93
N ALA A 10 -15.31 6.66 -9.95
CA ALA A 10 -14.03 5.97 -10.18
C ALA A 10 -14.20 4.50 -10.60
N VAL A 11 -15.43 3.97 -10.44
CA VAL A 11 -15.83 2.56 -10.63
C VAL A 11 -16.23 2.21 -12.08
N ASN A 12 -16.17 3.16 -13.02
CA ASN A 12 -16.30 2.81 -14.44
C ASN A 12 -15.05 2.12 -15.01
N MET A 13 -13.95 2.07 -14.24
CA MET A 13 -12.80 1.23 -14.53
C MET A 13 -12.95 -0.08 -13.77
N ASP A 14 -12.83 -1.21 -14.48
CA ASP A 14 -12.90 -2.53 -13.87
C ASP A 14 -11.86 -2.66 -12.74
N TYR A 15 -12.17 -3.44 -11.69
CA TYR A 15 -11.26 -3.64 -10.55
C TYR A 15 -9.90 -4.15 -11.00
N LEU A 16 -9.89 -4.88 -12.11
CA LEU A 16 -8.70 -5.40 -12.78
C LEU A 16 -7.85 -4.26 -13.37
N THR A 17 -8.47 -3.26 -14.01
CA THR A 17 -7.76 -2.09 -14.55
C THR A 17 -7.16 -1.23 -13.43
N LEU A 18 -7.89 -1.01 -12.33
CA LEU A 18 -7.39 -0.27 -11.17
C LEU A 18 -6.22 -0.99 -10.51
N SER A 19 -6.32 -2.32 -10.38
CA SER A 19 -5.25 -3.15 -9.82
C SER A 19 -4.00 -3.11 -10.71
N LEU A 20 -4.15 -3.26 -12.02
CA LEU A 20 -3.04 -3.17 -12.98
C LEU A 20 -2.35 -1.80 -12.95
N LEU A 21 -3.14 -0.72 -12.92
CA LEU A 21 -2.61 0.64 -12.83
C LEU A 21 -1.79 0.83 -11.54
N SER A 22 -2.33 0.37 -10.40
CA SER A 22 -1.65 0.43 -9.11
C SER A 22 -0.34 -0.38 -9.10
N MET A 23 -0.31 -1.53 -9.80
CA MET A 23 0.87 -2.38 -9.92
C MET A 23 1.99 -1.67 -10.70
N VAL A 24 1.65 -0.99 -11.79
CA VAL A 24 2.63 -0.21 -12.57
C VAL A 24 3.15 0.98 -11.74
N LEU A 25 2.25 1.71 -11.08
CA LEU A 25 2.61 2.87 -10.25
C LEU A 25 3.51 2.47 -9.07
N ILE A 26 3.24 1.35 -8.40
CA ILE A 26 4.05 0.91 -7.26
C ILE A 26 5.42 0.37 -7.71
N GLY A 27 5.49 -0.24 -8.89
CA GLY A 27 6.75 -0.62 -9.52
C GLY A 27 7.65 0.58 -9.79
N PHE A 28 7.10 1.61 -10.46
CA PHE A 28 7.83 2.86 -10.71
C PHE A 28 8.23 3.55 -9.40
N ASN A 29 7.33 3.58 -8.42
CA ASN A 29 7.60 4.14 -7.10
C ASN A 29 8.81 3.47 -6.42
N THR A 30 8.88 2.14 -6.46
CA THR A 30 9.96 1.37 -5.82
C THR A 30 11.29 1.59 -6.52
N PHE A 31 11.29 1.68 -7.85
CA PHE A 31 12.48 2.05 -8.63
C PHE A 31 12.98 3.46 -8.26
N ALA A 32 12.08 4.45 -8.21
CA ALA A 32 12.42 5.82 -7.83
C ALA A 32 13.00 5.90 -6.41
N VAL A 33 12.50 5.09 -5.46
CA VAL A 33 13.08 5.00 -4.11
C VAL A 33 14.52 4.58 -4.15
N LYS A 34 14.84 3.51 -4.88
CA LYS A 34 16.21 3.02 -4.95
C LYS A 34 17.14 4.07 -5.53
N LEU A 35 16.73 4.74 -6.59
CA LEU A 35 17.51 5.80 -7.23
C LEU A 35 17.80 6.97 -6.26
N VAL A 36 16.79 7.40 -5.51
CA VAL A 36 16.93 8.50 -4.55
C VAL A 36 17.68 8.08 -3.29
N SER A 37 17.53 6.81 -2.86
CA SER A 37 18.20 6.27 -1.67
C SER A 37 19.70 6.06 -1.86
N GLN A 38 20.20 6.12 -3.10
CA GLN A 38 21.64 6.17 -3.38
C GLN A 38 22.28 7.50 -2.97
N HIS A 39 21.49 8.58 -2.93
CA HIS A 39 21.95 9.93 -2.66
C HIS A 39 21.51 10.45 -1.28
N LEU A 40 20.49 9.84 -0.69
CA LEU A 40 19.88 10.27 0.57
C LEU A 40 19.65 9.09 1.51
N HIS A 41 19.72 9.37 2.82
CA HIS A 41 19.44 8.36 3.83
C HIS A 41 17.96 7.90 3.74
N PRO A 42 17.65 6.58 3.84
CA PRO A 42 16.32 6.05 3.56
C PRO A 42 15.21 6.65 4.43
N ALA A 43 15.54 7.02 5.67
CA ALA A 43 14.64 7.69 6.59
C ALA A 43 14.13 9.03 6.03
N ILE A 44 15.00 9.83 5.37
CA ILE A 44 14.64 11.12 4.79
C ILE A 44 13.69 10.91 3.60
N VAL A 45 13.99 9.92 2.75
CA VAL A 45 13.13 9.55 1.61
C VAL A 45 11.74 9.16 2.09
N LEU A 46 11.67 8.42 3.19
CA LEU A 46 10.42 7.94 3.77
C LEU A 46 9.59 9.08 4.36
N VAL A 47 10.23 9.97 5.14
CA VAL A 47 9.58 11.14 5.73
C VAL A 47 9.04 12.06 4.64
N THR A 48 9.83 12.36 3.61
CA THR A 48 9.39 13.21 2.49
C THR A 48 8.23 12.57 1.72
N LYS A 49 8.29 11.26 1.46
CA LYS A 49 7.20 10.53 0.79
C LYS A 49 5.90 10.54 1.58
N PHE A 50 5.95 10.23 2.88
CA PHE A 50 4.76 10.24 3.71
C PHE A 50 4.24 11.65 3.96
N GLY A 51 5.12 12.64 4.07
CA GLY A 51 4.73 14.04 4.18
C GLY A 51 3.95 14.52 2.95
N ILE A 52 4.49 14.34 1.76
CA ILE A 52 3.80 14.71 0.50
C ILE A 52 2.53 13.88 0.31
N GLY A 53 2.59 12.57 0.60
CA GLY A 53 1.43 11.68 0.51
C GLY A 53 0.30 12.10 1.45
N PHE A 54 0.62 12.52 2.68
CA PHE A 54 -0.35 13.01 3.65
C PHE A 54 -1.02 14.29 3.16
N VAL A 55 -0.26 15.24 2.61
CA VAL A 55 -0.82 16.47 2.00
C VAL A 55 -1.77 16.12 0.84
N GLY A 56 -1.36 15.22 -0.05
CA GLY A 56 -2.22 14.75 -1.15
C GLY A 56 -3.52 14.09 -0.64
N LEU A 57 -3.43 13.33 0.45
CA LEU A 57 -4.60 12.70 1.08
C LEU A 57 -5.55 13.73 1.70
N LEU A 58 -5.03 14.81 2.30
CA LEU A 58 -5.85 15.91 2.81
C LEU A 58 -6.59 16.65 1.68
N VAL A 59 -5.91 16.89 0.55
CA VAL A 59 -6.54 17.47 -0.65
C VAL A 59 -7.63 16.55 -1.18
N TYR A 60 -7.37 15.24 -1.22
CA TYR A 60 -8.38 14.25 -1.61
C TYR A 60 -9.57 14.24 -0.64
N LEU A 61 -9.33 14.31 0.66
CA LEU A 61 -10.39 14.36 1.67
C LEU A 61 -11.27 15.60 1.50
N HIS A 62 -10.66 16.74 1.18
CA HIS A 62 -11.37 17.97 0.86
C HIS A 62 -12.20 17.83 -0.42
N TYR A 63 -11.65 17.21 -1.47
CA TYR A 63 -12.35 16.94 -2.73
C TYR A 63 -13.58 16.04 -2.55
N VAL A 64 -13.47 14.99 -1.73
CA VAL A 64 -14.54 14.00 -1.49
C VAL A 64 -15.54 14.49 -0.42
N LYS A 65 -15.29 15.65 0.21
CA LYS A 65 -16.17 16.27 1.24
C LYS A 65 -16.59 15.29 2.35
N VAL A 66 -15.67 14.45 2.79
CA VAL A 66 -15.92 13.49 3.88
C VAL A 66 -15.77 14.20 5.22
N PRO A 67 -16.78 14.23 6.10
CA PRO A 67 -16.65 14.80 7.43
C PRO A 67 -15.70 13.94 8.28
N PHE A 68 -14.81 14.60 9.04
CA PHE A 68 -13.99 13.91 10.05
C PHE A 68 -14.90 13.38 11.16
N VAL A 69 -15.06 12.07 11.23
CA VAL A 69 -15.81 11.40 12.30
C VAL A 69 -14.81 10.83 13.30
N PHE A 70 -14.78 11.39 14.51
CA PHE A 70 -14.04 10.81 15.62
C PHE A 70 -14.84 9.65 16.20
N ASN A 71 -14.38 8.42 15.94
CA ASN A 71 -14.96 7.19 16.47
C ASN A 71 -13.83 6.32 17.03
N LYS A 72 -14.14 5.33 17.88
CA LYS A 72 -13.17 4.35 18.41
C LYS A 72 -12.35 3.67 17.30
N TYR A 73 -12.93 3.53 16.11
CA TYR A 73 -12.28 2.99 14.91
C TYR A 73 -11.12 3.86 14.39
N VAL A 74 -11.09 5.16 14.69
CA VAL A 74 -9.96 6.05 14.34
C VAL A 74 -8.70 5.66 15.10
N VAL A 75 -8.83 5.19 16.35
CA VAL A 75 -7.69 4.70 17.15
C VAL A 75 -7.06 3.46 16.51
N TYR A 76 -7.88 2.55 15.97
CA TYR A 76 -7.38 1.42 15.19
C TYR A 76 -6.69 1.88 13.90
N GLY A 77 -7.21 2.93 13.24
CA GLY A 77 -6.54 3.57 12.10
C GLY A 77 -5.15 4.10 12.45
N CYS A 78 -4.99 4.76 13.61
CA CYS A 78 -3.69 5.22 14.11
C CYS A 78 -2.73 4.06 14.38
N LEU A 79 -3.21 2.97 14.99
CA LEU A 79 -2.41 1.77 15.23
C LEU A 79 -1.93 1.12 13.92
N ILE A 80 -2.81 1.02 12.92
CA ILE A 80 -2.45 0.52 11.58
C ILE A 80 -1.40 1.43 10.93
N GLY A 81 -1.58 2.75 11.04
CA GLY A 81 -0.62 3.73 10.52
C GLY A 81 0.76 3.62 11.18
N LEU A 82 0.81 3.47 12.50
CA LEU A 82 2.06 3.25 13.25
C LEU A 82 2.74 1.95 12.83
N TRP A 83 1.98 0.86 12.76
CA TRP A 83 2.48 -0.44 12.32
C TRP A 83 3.07 -0.36 10.91
N TRP A 84 2.35 0.28 9.99
CA TRP A 84 2.78 0.45 8.61
C TRP A 84 4.02 1.34 8.47
N SER A 85 4.12 2.41 9.27
CA SER A 85 5.32 3.26 9.31
C SER A 85 6.57 2.45 9.69
N GLY A 86 6.49 1.63 10.73
CA GLY A 86 7.59 0.75 11.15
C GLY A 86 8.04 -0.21 10.05
N ILE A 87 7.09 -0.89 9.39
CA ILE A 87 7.38 -1.79 8.25
C ILE A 87 8.14 -1.04 7.15
N MET A 88 7.68 0.15 6.79
CA MET A 88 8.24 0.91 5.68
C MET A 88 9.66 1.42 5.98
N VAL A 89 9.97 1.75 7.24
CA VAL A 89 11.35 2.06 7.65
C VAL A 89 12.27 0.85 7.42
N LEU A 90 11.86 -0.34 7.86
CA LEU A 90 12.66 -1.56 7.67
C LEU A 90 12.80 -1.92 6.19
N TYR A 91 11.69 -1.87 5.43
CA TYR A 91 11.66 -2.22 4.01
C TYR A 91 12.55 -1.28 3.18
N TYR A 92 12.45 0.03 3.39
CA TYR A 92 13.26 1.00 2.64
C TYR A 92 14.73 0.94 3.04
N THR A 93 15.03 0.64 4.31
CA THR A 93 16.40 0.38 4.76
C THR A 93 16.98 -0.86 4.07
N ALA A 94 16.18 -1.93 3.92
CA ALA A 94 16.57 -3.12 3.18
C ALA A 94 16.78 -2.82 1.68
N ILE A 95 15.89 -2.04 1.05
CA ILE A 95 16.05 -1.56 -0.33
C ILE A 95 17.36 -0.80 -0.50
N ALA A 96 17.72 0.06 0.44
CA ALA A 96 18.94 0.84 0.34
C ALA A 96 20.20 -0.04 0.45
N ARG A 97 20.21 -1.00 1.38
CA ARG A 97 21.35 -1.88 1.66
C ARG A 97 21.51 -3.04 0.66
N GLY A 98 20.42 -3.55 0.11
CA GLY A 98 20.42 -4.76 -0.74
C GLY A 98 20.06 -4.51 -2.20
N PRO A 99 20.22 -5.54 -3.06
CA PRO A 99 19.73 -5.50 -4.44
C PRO A 99 18.20 -5.54 -4.48
N LEU A 100 17.59 -4.65 -5.28
CA LEU A 100 16.13 -4.59 -5.46
C LEU A 100 15.52 -5.91 -5.91
N SER A 101 16.25 -6.64 -6.77
CA SER A 101 15.83 -7.93 -7.33
C SER A 101 15.67 -9.04 -6.28
N VAL A 102 16.19 -8.86 -5.07
CA VAL A 102 16.04 -9.82 -3.97
C VAL A 102 15.08 -9.28 -2.90
N VAL A 103 15.18 -8.00 -2.57
CA VAL A 103 14.36 -7.37 -1.52
C VAL A 103 12.88 -7.32 -1.90
N ILE A 104 12.56 -6.98 -3.16
CA ILE A 104 11.16 -6.86 -3.61
C ILE A 104 10.45 -8.23 -3.60
N PRO A 105 11.01 -9.33 -4.18
CA PRO A 105 10.36 -10.63 -4.11
C PRO A 105 10.17 -11.12 -2.66
N ILE A 106 11.15 -10.93 -1.79
CA ILE A 106 11.02 -11.30 -0.36
C ILE A 106 9.89 -10.50 0.29
N PHE A 107 9.81 -9.21 0.05
CA PHE A 107 8.73 -8.38 0.60
C PHE A 107 7.35 -8.82 0.06
N ASN A 108 7.25 -9.16 -1.23
CA ASN A 108 6.01 -9.63 -1.85
C ASN A 108 5.51 -10.98 -1.32
N LEU A 109 6.37 -11.79 -0.68
CA LEU A 109 5.92 -13.00 0.04
C LEU A 109 5.00 -12.67 1.22
N ASN A 110 4.94 -11.40 1.66
CA ASN A 110 3.99 -10.95 2.67
C ASN A 110 2.52 -11.22 2.30
N LEU A 111 2.20 -11.42 1.01
CA LEU A 111 0.86 -11.78 0.52
C LEU A 111 0.45 -13.21 0.91
N ILE A 112 1.41 -14.09 1.22
CA ILE A 112 1.13 -15.45 1.68
C ILE A 112 0.44 -15.42 3.04
N ILE A 113 0.86 -14.52 3.94
CA ILE A 113 0.31 -14.39 5.29
C ILE A 113 -1.21 -14.10 5.26
N PRO A 114 -1.72 -13.05 4.60
CA PRO A 114 -3.15 -12.81 4.49
C PRO A 114 -3.88 -13.89 3.68
N ALA A 115 -3.24 -14.54 2.70
CA ALA A 115 -3.86 -15.67 2.00
C ALA A 115 -4.09 -16.88 2.92
N VAL A 116 -3.11 -17.21 3.76
CA VAL A 116 -3.22 -18.28 4.77
C VAL A 116 -4.23 -17.91 5.85
N LEU A 117 -4.19 -16.68 6.35
CA LEU A 117 -5.18 -16.18 7.30
C LEU A 117 -6.60 -16.14 6.71
N GLY A 118 -6.75 -15.73 5.45
CA GLY A 118 -8.03 -15.72 4.73
C GLY A 118 -8.58 -17.13 4.51
N PHE A 119 -7.71 -18.10 4.24
CA PHE A 119 -8.10 -19.50 4.19
C PHE A 119 -8.58 -20.03 5.56
N ILE A 120 -7.85 -19.73 6.63
CA ILE A 120 -8.17 -20.21 7.99
C ILE A 120 -9.44 -19.54 8.55
N PHE A 121 -9.58 -18.22 8.37
CA PHE A 121 -10.66 -17.45 9.02
C PHE A 121 -11.85 -17.17 8.11
N LEU A 122 -11.65 -17.01 6.80
CA LEU A 122 -12.67 -16.58 5.85
C LEU A 122 -13.23 -17.74 5.00
N ASN A 123 -12.63 -18.94 5.05
CA ASN A 123 -12.95 -20.06 4.15
C ASN A 123 -12.94 -19.66 2.66
N GLU A 124 -12.20 -18.61 2.30
CA GLU A 124 -11.99 -18.29 0.89
C GLU A 124 -11.18 -19.44 0.28
N ALA A 125 -11.80 -20.14 -0.68
CA ALA A 125 -11.14 -21.22 -1.39
C ALA A 125 -9.91 -20.62 -2.09
N ILE A 126 -8.72 -20.94 -1.59
CA ILE A 126 -7.49 -20.70 -2.31
C ILE A 126 -7.66 -21.49 -3.60
N THR A 127 -7.99 -20.81 -4.69
CA THR A 127 -7.97 -21.42 -6.00
C THR A 127 -6.50 -21.59 -6.31
N VAL A 128 -5.93 -22.71 -5.87
CA VAL A 128 -4.68 -23.25 -6.37
C VAL A 128 -4.97 -23.65 -7.82
N SER A 129 -5.14 -22.67 -8.70
CA SER A 129 -5.17 -22.89 -10.13
C SER A 129 -3.75 -23.25 -10.54
N ARG A 130 -3.48 -24.56 -10.48
CA ARG A 130 -2.47 -25.33 -11.20
C ARG A 130 -1.21 -24.56 -11.60
N SER A 131 -0.17 -24.74 -10.78
CA SER A 131 1.17 -24.96 -11.32
C SER A 131 1.15 -26.23 -12.17
N SER A 132 0.83 -26.09 -13.45
CA SER A 132 1.02 -27.11 -14.48
C SER A 132 1.15 -26.37 -15.81
N GLY A 133 2.40 -26.03 -16.15
CA GLY A 133 2.81 -25.30 -17.34
C GLY A 133 4.24 -24.83 -17.18
#